data_AF-A0A2N0EWL2-F1
#
_entry.id   AF-A0A2N0EWL2-F1
#
_cell.length_a   1.000
_cell.length_b   1.000
_cell.length_c   1.000
_cell.angle_alpha   90.00
_cell.angle_beta   90.00
_cell.angle_gamma   90.00
#
_symmetry.space_group_name_H-M   'P 1'
#
loop_
_entity.id
_entity.type
_entity.pdbx_description
1 polymer ?
#
loop_
_entity_poly.entity_id
_entity_poly.type
_entity_poly.pdbx_seq_one_letter_code
_entity_poly.pdbx_strand_id
1 'polypeptide(L)'
;MLLTILRKLLLLTTITFFYSCNDVNTIYNDENYWSQNDISELNEIVKIYDKSLKDAYGSSDLVKAYSNYSYEFSNSLQGKGSFIAPQGMDIKIQNLKVFDKIWKKYSISIPDSESINLYPESPYFDYLNGLPNNSTFLKSYIENFENTNDITPSMVYGFADNGIKGDYSNINNRVVFAIHYLTLMNR
;
A
#
# COMPACT_ATOMS: atom_id res chain seq x y z
N MET A 1 36.59 37.76 -15.77
CA MET A 1 35.73 37.00 -16.71
C MET A 1 35.79 35.49 -16.46
N LEU A 2 36.99 34.88 -16.39
CA LEU A 2 37.14 33.44 -16.08
C LEU A 2 36.52 33.01 -14.73
N LEU A 3 36.70 33.82 -13.68
CA LEU A 3 36.20 33.51 -12.33
C LEU A 3 34.66 33.46 -12.25
N THR A 4 33.98 34.24 -13.11
CA THR A 4 32.52 34.31 -13.18
C THR A 4 31.93 33.11 -13.93
N ILE A 5 32.67 32.59 -14.92
CA ILE A 5 32.31 31.39 -15.67
C ILE A 5 32.48 30.14 -14.78
N LEU A 6 33.59 30.06 -14.02
CA LEU A 6 33.84 28.95 -13.08
C LEU A 6 32.76 28.87 -11.98
N ARG A 7 32.34 30.02 -11.42
CA ARG A 7 31.26 30.08 -10.43
C ARG A 7 29.89 29.63 -10.97
N LYS A 8 29.57 29.97 -12.23
CA LYS A 8 28.32 29.53 -12.87
C LYS A 8 28.34 28.03 -13.19
N LEU A 9 29.49 27.50 -13.60
CA LEU A 9 29.65 26.08 -13.88
C LEU A 9 29.49 25.22 -12.60
N LEU A 10 30.05 25.69 -11.48
CA LEU A 10 29.93 25.03 -10.17
C LEU A 10 28.50 25.04 -9.62
N LEU A 11 27.73 26.09 -9.93
CA LEU A 11 26.33 26.22 -9.53
C LEU A 11 25.43 25.25 -10.33
N LEU A 12 25.75 25.04 -11.61
CA LEU A 12 25.02 24.11 -12.47
C LEU A 12 25.32 22.64 -12.13
N THR A 13 26.54 22.31 -11.69
CA THR A 13 26.88 20.94 -11.27
C THR A 13 26.33 20.58 -9.89
N THR A 14 26.02 21.56 -9.04
CA THR A 14 25.40 21.28 -7.73
C THR A 14 23.88 21.09 -7.81
N ILE A 15 23.20 21.67 -8.82
CA ILE A 15 21.76 21.51 -9.01
C ILE A 15 21.41 20.13 -9.62
N THR A 16 22.28 19.56 -10.45
CA THR A 16 22.01 18.25 -11.09
C THR A 16 22.25 17.04 -10.20
N PHE A 17 22.95 17.19 -9.06
CA PHE A 17 23.20 16.07 -8.14
C PHE A 17 22.07 15.82 -7.13
N PHE A 18 21.11 16.73 -6.96
CA PHE A 18 19.98 16.53 -6.04
C PHE A 18 18.76 15.83 -6.66
N TYR A 19 18.76 15.56 -7.97
CA TYR A 19 17.60 14.97 -8.66
C TYR A 19 17.70 13.47 -8.95
N SER A 20 18.79 12.78 -8.56
CA SER A 20 18.94 11.34 -8.82
C SER A 20 18.86 10.47 -7.56
N CYS A 21 18.18 10.94 -6.52
CA CYS A 21 17.66 10.04 -5.51
C CYS A 21 16.23 9.72 -5.95
N ASN A 22 16.01 8.58 -6.61
CA ASN A 22 14.66 8.06 -6.76
C ASN A 22 14.08 7.94 -5.34
N ASP A 23 13.13 8.80 -4.98
CA ASP A 23 12.52 8.79 -3.66
C ASP A 23 11.72 7.49 -3.52
N VAL A 24 12.36 6.46 -2.95
CA VAL A 24 11.74 5.19 -2.53
C VAL A 24 10.57 5.43 -1.55
N ASN A 25 10.45 6.67 -1.06
CA ASN A 25 9.43 7.14 -0.12
C ASN A 25 8.29 7.96 -0.76
N THR A 26 8.25 8.14 -2.08
CA THR A 26 7.13 8.82 -2.76
C THR A 26 6.20 7.82 -3.44
N ILE A 27 4.89 8.02 -3.26
CA ILE A 27 3.88 7.24 -3.97
C ILE A 27 4.01 7.55 -5.46
N TYR A 28 4.15 6.49 -6.26
CA TYR A 28 4.27 6.57 -7.70
C TYR A 28 3.01 7.18 -8.31
N ASN A 29 3.18 8.19 -9.17
CA ASN A 29 2.05 8.92 -9.72
C ASN A 29 2.35 9.57 -11.09
N ASP A 30 3.19 8.94 -11.92
CA ASP A 30 3.63 9.54 -13.18
C ASP A 30 2.50 9.74 -14.20
N GLU A 31 1.44 8.92 -14.14
CA GLU A 31 0.24 9.07 -14.99
C GLU A 31 -0.91 9.84 -14.30
N ASN A 32 -0.65 10.46 -13.15
CA ASN A 32 -1.66 11.20 -12.37
C ASN A 32 -2.88 10.36 -11.96
N TYR A 33 -2.67 9.09 -11.59
CA TYR A 33 -3.73 8.24 -11.00
C TYR A 33 -4.40 8.89 -9.79
N TRP A 34 -3.61 9.63 -9.02
CA TRP A 34 -3.99 10.29 -7.79
C TRP A 34 -3.76 11.80 -7.89
N SER A 35 -4.69 12.59 -7.36
CA SER A 35 -4.41 14.00 -7.09
C SER A 35 -3.42 14.16 -5.94
N GLN A 36 -2.82 15.34 -5.76
CA GLN A 36 -1.94 15.60 -4.62
C GLN A 36 -2.63 15.42 -3.26
N ASN A 37 -3.93 15.73 -3.18
CA ASN A 37 -4.72 15.47 -1.98
C ASN A 37 -4.88 13.96 -1.75
N ASP A 38 -5.15 13.19 -2.81
CA ASP A 38 -5.26 11.73 -2.70
C ASP A 38 -3.93 11.11 -2.25
N ILE A 39 -2.80 11.58 -2.77
CA ILE A 39 -1.46 11.13 -2.32
C ILE A 39 -1.26 11.43 -0.84
N SER A 40 -1.65 12.61 -0.37
CA SER A 40 -1.56 12.96 1.05
C SER A 40 -2.41 12.04 1.91
N GLU A 41 -3.63 11.71 1.48
CA GLU A 41 -4.53 10.81 2.21
C GLU A 41 -4.06 9.34 2.15
N LEU A 42 -3.52 8.88 1.03
CA LEU A 42 -2.89 7.56 0.92
C LEU A 42 -1.69 7.41 1.86
N ASN A 43 -0.87 8.45 1.98
CA ASN A 43 0.22 8.46 2.97
C ASN A 43 -0.31 8.38 4.40
N GLU A 44 -1.45 9.03 4.70
CA GLU A 44 -2.08 8.92 6.02
C GLU A 44 -2.63 7.52 6.28
N ILE A 45 -3.24 6.85 5.27
CA ILE A 45 -3.67 5.44 5.36
C ILE A 45 -2.47 4.56 5.72
N VAL A 46 -1.37 4.67 4.98
CA VAL A 46 -0.16 3.86 5.23
C VAL A 46 0.38 4.16 6.62
N LYS A 47 0.47 5.42 7.03
CA LYS A 47 0.97 5.79 8.36
C LYS A 47 0.12 5.23 9.50
N ILE A 48 -1.21 5.22 9.35
CA ILE A 48 -2.12 4.62 10.33
C ILE A 48 -1.88 3.11 10.41
N TYR A 49 -1.78 2.44 9.26
CA TYR A 49 -1.53 1.01 9.21
C TYR A 49 -0.13 0.64 9.74
N ASP A 50 0.92 1.38 9.35
CA ASP A 50 2.30 1.25 9.85
C ASP A 50 2.32 1.31 11.38
N LYS A 51 1.61 2.29 11.97
CA LYS A 51 1.49 2.42 13.42
C LYS A 51 0.78 1.21 14.03
N SER A 52 -0.38 0.85 13.50
CA SER A 52 -1.16 -0.30 13.97
C SER A 52 -0.32 -1.58 13.99
N LEU A 53 0.46 -1.79 12.94
CA LEU A 53 1.29 -2.96 12.76
C LEU A 53 2.53 -2.95 13.68
N LYS A 54 3.20 -1.79 13.86
CA LYS A 54 4.27 -1.64 14.85
C LYS A 54 3.79 -1.85 16.28
N ASP A 55 2.62 -1.33 16.62
CA ASP A 55 2.01 -1.48 17.95
C ASP A 55 1.65 -2.97 18.19
N ALA A 56 1.06 -3.65 17.22
CA ALA A 56 0.72 -5.08 17.29
C ALA A 56 1.94 -5.99 17.52
N TYR A 57 3.06 -5.69 16.88
CA TYR A 57 4.27 -6.50 16.93
C TYR A 57 5.34 -5.97 17.90
N GLY A 58 5.06 -4.88 18.63
CA GLY A 58 6.00 -4.26 19.56
C GLY A 58 7.35 -3.88 18.95
N SER A 59 7.39 -3.55 17.65
CA SER A 59 8.63 -3.33 16.89
C SER A 59 8.81 -1.86 16.52
N SER A 60 9.98 -1.30 16.87
CA SER A 60 10.38 0.03 16.39
C SER A 60 10.84 0.03 14.93
N ASP A 61 11.20 -1.14 14.39
CA ASP A 61 11.54 -1.36 12.98
C ASP A 61 10.28 -1.74 12.20
N LEU A 62 9.91 -0.87 11.25
CA LEU A 62 8.72 -1.04 10.42
C LEU A 62 8.86 -2.22 9.44
N VAL A 63 10.00 -2.37 8.79
CA VAL A 63 10.24 -3.44 7.82
C VAL A 63 10.14 -4.79 8.53
N LYS A 64 10.76 -4.91 9.69
CA LYS A 64 10.66 -6.11 10.52
C LYS A 64 9.22 -6.41 10.94
N ALA A 65 8.45 -5.39 11.32
CA ALA A 65 7.06 -5.57 11.71
C ALA A 65 6.24 -6.16 10.55
N TYR A 66 6.42 -5.64 9.33
CA TYR A 66 5.73 -6.15 8.13
C TYR A 66 6.14 -7.59 7.83
N SER A 67 7.44 -7.88 7.85
CA SER A 67 7.95 -9.23 7.61
C SER A 67 7.41 -10.24 8.62
N ASN A 68 7.35 -9.87 9.90
CA ASN A 68 6.77 -10.72 10.94
C ASN A 68 5.27 -10.97 10.70
N TYR A 69 4.52 -9.91 10.39
CA TYR A 69 3.09 -10.04 10.09
C TYR A 69 2.83 -10.95 8.89
N SER A 70 3.52 -10.74 7.76
CA SER A 70 3.33 -11.58 6.57
C SER A 70 3.73 -13.04 6.81
N TYR A 71 4.80 -13.27 7.56
CA TYR A 71 5.22 -14.62 7.94
C TYR A 71 4.17 -15.33 8.80
N GLU A 72 3.70 -14.68 9.85
CA GLU A 72 2.68 -15.25 10.74
C GLU A 72 1.32 -15.42 10.05
N PHE A 73 0.90 -14.44 9.26
CA PHE A 73 -0.34 -14.53 8.48
C PHE A 73 -0.27 -15.72 7.50
N SER A 74 0.82 -15.87 6.75
CA SER A 74 1.03 -17.00 5.83
C SER A 74 1.02 -18.36 6.55
N ASN A 75 1.65 -18.44 7.72
CA ASN A 75 1.63 -19.65 8.53
C ASN A 75 0.23 -19.96 9.06
N SER A 76 -0.53 -18.94 9.47
CA SER A 76 -1.92 -19.11 9.93
C SER A 76 -2.84 -19.66 8.84
N LEU A 77 -2.68 -19.23 7.57
CA LEU A 77 -3.44 -19.78 6.45
C LEU A 77 -3.17 -21.28 6.23
N GLN A 78 -1.97 -21.76 6.60
CA GLN A 78 -1.60 -23.18 6.55
C GLN A 78 -2.01 -23.96 7.80
N GLY A 79 -2.75 -23.35 8.73
CA GLY A 79 -3.09 -23.93 10.03
C GLY A 79 -1.90 -24.07 10.99
N LYS A 80 -0.80 -23.36 10.73
CA LYS A 80 0.44 -23.41 11.53
C LYS A 80 0.56 -22.17 12.41
N GLY A 81 -0.22 -22.11 13.47
CA GLY A 81 -0.16 -21.02 14.44
C GLY A 81 -1.17 -19.91 14.19
N SER A 82 -0.91 -18.76 14.80
CA SER A 82 -1.80 -17.60 14.82
C SER A 82 -1.02 -16.35 14.42
N PHE A 83 -1.74 -15.32 13.98
CA PHE A 83 -1.17 -14.01 13.74
C PHE A 83 -1.89 -12.97 14.61
N ILE A 84 -1.22 -11.84 14.87
CA ILE A 84 -1.85 -10.69 15.51
C ILE A 84 -2.40 -9.82 14.40
N ALA A 85 -3.72 -9.78 14.26
CA ALA A 85 -4.37 -8.84 13.34
C ALA A 85 -4.08 -7.41 13.82
N PRO A 86 -3.43 -6.56 13.01
CA PRO A 86 -3.39 -5.12 13.27
C PRO A 86 -4.82 -4.61 13.42
N GLN A 87 -5.01 -3.54 14.18
CA GLN A 87 -6.30 -2.86 14.23
C GLN A 87 -6.76 -2.56 12.80
N GLY A 88 -8.01 -2.92 12.52
CA GLY A 88 -8.65 -2.79 11.21
C GLY A 88 -8.94 -1.34 10.84
N MET A 89 -10.08 -1.10 10.20
CA MET A 89 -10.37 0.20 9.60
C MET A 89 -10.74 1.25 10.66
N ASP A 90 -9.77 2.10 11.03
CA ASP A 90 -10.00 3.26 11.89
C ASP A 90 -11.01 4.23 11.22
N ILE A 91 -11.90 4.82 12.03
CA ILE A 91 -12.79 5.93 11.64
C ILE A 91 -12.04 7.03 10.88
N LYS A 92 -10.77 7.28 11.21
CA LYS A 92 -9.93 8.24 10.50
C LYS A 92 -9.76 7.88 9.03
N ILE A 93 -9.53 6.60 8.72
CA ILE A 93 -9.39 6.11 7.35
C ILE A 93 -10.71 6.28 6.59
N GLN A 94 -11.84 5.95 7.22
CA GLN A 94 -13.16 6.05 6.59
C GLN A 94 -13.55 7.50 6.27
N ASN A 95 -13.00 8.48 6.99
CA ASN A 95 -13.28 9.90 6.78
C ASN A 95 -12.40 10.55 5.69
N LEU A 96 -11.44 9.82 5.12
CA LEU A 96 -10.61 10.31 4.02
C LEU A 96 -11.40 10.29 2.72
N LYS A 97 -11.23 11.29 1.84
CA LYS A 97 -11.94 11.33 0.56
C LYS A 97 -11.50 10.23 -0.40
N VAL A 98 -10.24 9.80 -0.29
CA VAL A 98 -9.68 8.68 -1.05
C VAL A 98 -10.32 7.35 -0.66
N PHE A 99 -10.98 7.28 0.51
CA PHE A 99 -11.66 6.09 0.98
C PHE A 99 -12.69 5.59 -0.04
N ASP A 100 -13.62 6.46 -0.44
CA ASP A 100 -14.70 6.13 -1.38
C ASP A 100 -14.18 5.90 -2.82
N LYS A 101 -12.92 6.24 -3.10
CA LYS A 101 -12.26 5.92 -4.36
C LYS A 101 -11.73 4.49 -4.39
N ILE A 102 -11.34 3.94 -3.23
CA ILE A 102 -10.71 2.61 -3.12
C ILE A 102 -11.74 1.56 -2.71
N TRP A 103 -12.59 1.89 -1.75
CA TRP A 103 -13.53 0.96 -1.14
C TRP A 103 -14.97 1.35 -1.39
N LYS A 104 -15.83 0.34 -1.40
CA LYS A 104 -17.27 0.47 -1.34
C LYS A 104 -17.79 -0.21 -0.08
N LYS A 105 -18.68 0.50 0.63
CA LYS A 105 -19.41 -0.03 1.79
C LYS A 105 -20.62 -0.85 1.32
N TYR A 106 -20.84 -1.98 1.98
CA TYR A 106 -21.98 -2.85 1.78
C TYR A 106 -22.70 -3.02 3.11
N SER A 107 -24.02 -2.79 3.10
CA SER A 107 -24.84 -3.12 4.27
C SER A 107 -24.93 -4.63 4.39
N ILE A 108 -24.53 -5.17 5.54
CA ILE A 108 -24.75 -6.58 5.85
C ILE A 108 -26.05 -6.74 6.65
N SER A 109 -26.59 -7.95 6.69
CA SER A 109 -27.86 -8.27 7.35
C SER A 109 -27.83 -8.13 8.87
N ILE A 110 -26.68 -7.77 9.45
CA ILE A 110 -26.50 -7.47 10.87
C ILE A 110 -26.65 -5.94 11.05
N PRO A 111 -27.60 -5.48 11.89
CA PRO A 111 -27.78 -4.06 12.17
C PRO A 111 -26.49 -3.38 12.62
N ASP A 112 -26.24 -2.16 12.13
CA ASP A 112 -25.09 -1.32 12.48
C ASP A 112 -23.70 -1.90 12.12
N SER A 113 -23.65 -2.84 11.19
CA SER A 113 -22.39 -3.34 10.64
C SER A 113 -22.32 -3.13 9.13
N GLU A 114 -21.20 -2.59 8.68
CA GLU A 114 -20.86 -2.37 7.29
C GLU A 114 -19.67 -3.26 6.97
N SER A 115 -19.76 -4.04 5.88
CA SER A 115 -18.58 -4.63 5.29
C SER A 115 -18.03 -3.70 4.21
N ILE A 116 -16.72 -3.73 3.99
CA ILE A 116 -16.09 -3.00 2.90
C ILE A 116 -15.58 -3.98 1.86
N ASN A 117 -15.57 -3.60 0.59
CA ASN A 117 -14.78 -4.31 -0.42
C ASN A 117 -14.07 -3.31 -1.32
N LEU A 118 -13.08 -3.76 -2.08
CA LEU A 118 -12.48 -2.92 -3.13
C LEU A 118 -13.55 -2.56 -4.16
N TYR A 119 -13.55 -1.31 -4.59
CA TYR A 119 -14.45 -0.82 -5.63
C TYR A 119 -13.89 -1.23 -7.00
N PRO A 120 -14.59 -2.04 -7.83
CA PRO A 120 -14.01 -2.55 -9.08
C PRO A 120 -13.55 -1.50 -10.08
N GLU A 121 -14.21 -0.33 -10.11
CA GLU A 121 -13.84 0.79 -10.99
C GLU A 121 -12.90 1.78 -10.29
N SER A 122 -12.19 1.33 -9.25
CA SER A 122 -11.28 2.17 -8.48
C SER A 122 -10.05 2.56 -9.30
N PRO A 123 -9.59 3.83 -9.22
CA PRO A 123 -8.28 4.25 -9.73
C PRO A 123 -7.11 3.50 -9.07
N TYR A 124 -7.36 2.76 -7.99
CA TYR A 124 -6.38 1.85 -7.39
C TYR A 124 -5.89 0.78 -8.36
N PHE A 125 -6.76 0.20 -9.19
CA PHE A 125 -6.34 -0.85 -10.13
C PHE A 125 -5.49 -0.29 -11.27
N ASP A 126 -5.80 0.91 -11.76
CA ASP A 126 -4.97 1.64 -12.73
C ASP A 126 -3.59 1.94 -12.13
N TYR A 127 -3.55 2.42 -10.87
CA TYR A 127 -2.32 2.64 -10.13
C TYR A 127 -1.49 1.36 -9.99
N LEU A 128 -2.10 0.22 -9.63
CA LEU A 128 -1.40 -1.06 -9.53
C LEU A 128 -0.79 -1.50 -10.86
N ASN A 129 -1.54 -1.32 -11.96
CA ASN A 129 -1.07 -1.63 -13.31
C ASN A 129 0.12 -0.76 -13.72
N GLY A 130 0.12 0.50 -13.30
CA GLY A 130 1.13 1.51 -13.61
C GLY A 130 2.47 1.39 -12.89
N LEU A 131 2.56 0.61 -11.79
CA LEU A 131 3.77 0.57 -10.97
C LEU A 131 5.02 0.14 -11.79
N PRO A 132 6.17 0.85 -11.64
CA PRO A 132 7.34 0.68 -12.51
C PRO A 132 8.08 -0.67 -12.39
N ASN A 133 7.59 -1.57 -11.54
CA ASN A 133 8.04 -2.97 -11.47
C ASN A 133 6.84 -3.88 -11.16
N ASN A 134 5.72 -3.67 -11.85
CA ASN A 134 4.51 -4.48 -11.71
C ASN A 134 4.84 -5.97 -11.88
N SER A 135 4.88 -6.66 -10.74
CA SER A 135 5.32 -8.05 -10.64
C SER A 135 4.26 -8.97 -11.24
N THR A 136 4.67 -10.19 -11.64
CA THR A 136 3.70 -11.21 -12.09
C THR A 136 2.60 -11.43 -11.05
N PHE A 137 2.93 -11.32 -9.77
CA PHE A 137 1.96 -11.39 -8.68
C PHE A 137 0.90 -10.28 -8.75
N LEU A 138 1.31 -9.01 -8.91
CA LEU A 138 0.37 -7.90 -8.99
C LEU A 138 -0.52 -7.99 -10.24
N LYS A 139 0.04 -8.39 -11.38
CA LYS A 139 -0.75 -8.66 -12.60
C LYS A 139 -1.81 -9.73 -12.36
N SER A 140 -1.40 -10.89 -11.81
CA SER A 140 -2.35 -11.95 -11.48
C SER A 140 -3.36 -11.52 -10.42
N TYR A 141 -3.00 -10.66 -9.47
CA TYR A 141 -3.93 -10.12 -8.50
C TYR A 141 -5.02 -9.27 -9.16
N ILE A 142 -4.63 -8.35 -10.04
CA ILE A 142 -5.56 -7.48 -10.79
C ILE A 142 -6.47 -8.34 -11.67
N GLU A 143 -5.91 -9.23 -12.48
CA GLU A 143 -6.67 -10.13 -13.35
C GLU A 143 -7.68 -10.99 -12.57
N ASN A 144 -7.28 -11.55 -11.43
CA ASN A 144 -8.22 -12.33 -10.60
C ASN A 144 -9.33 -11.46 -10.00
N PHE A 145 -8.99 -10.22 -9.57
CA PHE A 145 -10.00 -9.29 -9.08
C PHE A 145 -10.99 -8.93 -10.18
N GLU A 146 -10.52 -8.53 -11.37
CA GLU A 146 -11.37 -8.17 -12.52
C GLU A 146 -12.36 -9.28 -12.91
N ASN A 147 -11.91 -10.54 -12.85
CA ASN A 147 -12.75 -11.68 -13.19
C ASN A 147 -13.81 -12.01 -12.14
N THR A 148 -13.59 -11.64 -10.88
CA THR A 148 -14.44 -12.07 -9.76
C THR A 148 -15.17 -10.91 -9.07
N ASN A 149 -14.72 -9.68 -9.32
CA ASN A 149 -15.06 -8.47 -8.57
C ASN A 149 -14.88 -8.65 -7.06
N ASP A 150 -13.94 -9.51 -6.67
CA ASP A 150 -13.77 -9.86 -5.27
C ASP A 150 -12.35 -10.33 -4.92
N ILE A 151 -11.96 -10.22 -3.65
CA ILE A 151 -10.73 -10.87 -3.17
C ILE A 151 -11.02 -12.35 -2.90
N THR A 152 -10.48 -13.22 -3.74
CA THR A 152 -10.62 -14.68 -3.62
C THR A 152 -9.56 -15.29 -2.69
N PRO A 153 -9.76 -16.52 -2.20
CA PRO A 153 -8.76 -17.21 -1.38
C PRO A 153 -7.37 -17.29 -2.04
N SER A 154 -7.29 -17.54 -3.35
CA SER A 154 -6.01 -17.60 -4.06
C SER A 154 -5.24 -16.28 -4.01
N MET A 155 -5.95 -15.14 -4.08
CA MET A 155 -5.37 -13.82 -3.96
C MET A 155 -4.84 -13.57 -2.53
N VAL A 156 -5.58 -14.02 -1.50
CA VAL A 156 -5.13 -13.96 -0.10
C VAL A 156 -3.84 -14.75 0.10
N TYR A 157 -3.78 -15.98 -0.41
CA TYR A 157 -2.56 -16.80 -0.39
C TYR A 157 -1.41 -16.14 -1.16
N GLY A 158 -1.70 -15.56 -2.33
CA GLY A 158 -0.71 -14.83 -3.12
C GLY A 158 -0.10 -13.66 -2.35
N PHE A 159 -0.92 -12.85 -1.68
CA PHE A 159 -0.45 -11.76 -0.82
C PHE A 159 0.38 -12.25 0.35
N ALA A 160 -0.04 -13.35 0.99
CA ALA A 160 0.70 -13.94 2.09
C ALA A 160 2.11 -14.43 1.68
N ASP A 161 2.24 -15.12 0.54
CA ASP A 161 3.55 -15.59 0.05
C ASP A 161 4.43 -14.44 -0.46
N ASN A 162 3.86 -13.51 -1.23
CA ASN A 162 4.62 -12.38 -1.75
C ASN A 162 4.99 -11.39 -0.64
N GLY A 163 4.20 -11.30 0.43
CA GLY A 163 4.53 -10.52 1.60
C GLY A 163 5.77 -11.01 2.33
N ILE A 164 6.03 -12.31 2.37
CA ILE A 164 7.28 -12.81 2.97
C ILE A 164 8.51 -12.27 2.23
N LYS A 165 8.38 -12.00 0.93
CA LYS A 165 9.45 -11.58 0.03
C LYS A 165 9.39 -10.09 -0.32
N GLY A 166 8.46 -9.34 0.28
CA GLY A 166 8.18 -7.95 -0.07
C GLY A 166 9.26 -7.00 0.41
N ASP A 167 9.59 -6.00 -0.42
CA ASP A 167 10.39 -4.85 0.00
C ASP A 167 9.49 -3.81 0.69
N TYR A 168 9.46 -3.86 2.02
CA TYR A 168 8.66 -2.93 2.84
C TYR A 168 9.33 -1.58 3.08
N SER A 169 10.54 -1.35 2.57
CA SER A 169 11.12 -0.01 2.56
C SER A 169 10.42 0.89 1.53
N ASN A 170 9.94 0.28 0.43
CA ASN A 170 9.20 0.95 -0.64
C ASN A 170 7.77 1.31 -0.21
N ILE A 171 7.43 2.60 -0.26
CA ILE A 171 6.10 3.09 0.11
C ILE A 171 4.99 2.50 -0.77
N ASN A 172 5.25 2.25 -2.06
CA ASN A 172 4.24 1.72 -2.98
C ASN A 172 3.83 0.32 -2.57
N ASN A 173 4.79 -0.53 -2.18
CA ASN A 173 4.50 -1.84 -1.63
C ASN A 173 3.69 -1.73 -0.33
N ARG A 174 4.06 -0.79 0.56
CA ARG A 174 3.28 -0.55 1.80
C ARG A 174 1.85 -0.08 1.52
N VAL A 175 1.61 0.76 0.51
CA VAL A 175 0.26 1.17 0.07
C VAL A 175 -0.55 -0.05 -0.34
N VAL A 176 -0.01 -0.89 -1.25
CA VAL A 176 -0.71 -2.09 -1.75
C VAL A 176 -1.05 -3.03 -0.59
N PHE A 177 -0.09 -3.25 0.32
CA PHE A 177 -0.27 -4.13 1.47
C PHE A 177 -1.28 -3.57 2.47
N ALA A 178 -1.18 -2.29 2.82
CA ALA A 178 -2.13 -1.65 3.72
C ALA A 178 -3.56 -1.76 3.15
N ILE A 179 -3.75 -1.44 1.86
CA ILE A 179 -5.07 -1.53 1.23
C ILE A 179 -5.60 -2.97 1.24
N HIS A 180 -4.78 -3.95 0.83
CA HIS A 180 -5.19 -5.35 0.81
C HIS A 180 -5.62 -5.86 2.20
N TYR A 181 -4.77 -5.69 3.20
CA TYR A 181 -5.04 -6.21 4.55
C TYR A 181 -6.12 -5.45 5.29
N LEU A 182 -6.21 -4.12 5.12
CA LEU A 182 -7.36 -3.37 5.62
C LEU A 182 -8.66 -3.84 4.98
N THR A 183 -8.65 -4.20 3.69
CA THR A 183 -9.83 -4.81 3.06
C THR A 183 -10.16 -6.14 3.76
N LEU A 184 -9.21 -7.06 3.85
CA LEU A 184 -9.45 -8.39 4.45
C LEU A 184 -9.98 -8.36 5.89
N MET A 185 -9.49 -7.43 6.71
CA MET A 185 -9.88 -7.36 8.12
C MET A 185 -11.25 -6.71 8.36
N ASN A 186 -11.87 -6.13 7.31
CA ASN A 186 -13.13 -5.38 7.43
C ASN A 186 -14.17 -5.83 6.38
N ARG A 187 -13.92 -6.98 5.74
CA ARG A 187 -14.83 -7.65 4.80
C ARG A 187 -15.90 -8.47 5.50
#